data_AF-Q022T1-F1
#
_entry.id   AF-Q022T1-F1
#
_cell.length_a   1.000
_cell.length_b   1.000
_cell.length_c   1.000
_cell.angle_alpha   90.00
_cell.angle_beta   90.00
_cell.angle_gamma   90.00
#
_symmetry.space_group_name_H-M   'P 1'
#
loop_
_entity.id
_entity.type
_entity.pdbx_description
1 polymer ?
#
loop_
_entity_poly.entity_id
_entity_poly.type
_entity_poly.pdbx_seq_one_letter_code
_entity_poly.pdbx_strand_id
1 'polypeptide(L)'
;MPKRKTKSAAKPAAKSARSPARSSRPPKVAKPAPKPKAARKAPPLDLSVFPPESVAALERRLCLACVLDVFTRHLHLAARTAHLEIKRFTPSIAELYAPGAARPWFEDQPPQDFCPYCGSASKWHTRLLVYRIESGKATDALRRELVKSLPQSENQFLILEEKATQQHAFFEWLDKIGKGLDLEDPAWLREISRHYLGRKEPKTDWTAHFGQIHSIRRSRHLVTGWEIDNDRLFLAPHLFDELLLVQYLVSRSYKAGGLTFEGRYTLQELFARLRRSGYLRALDINTRNPADALEQLVAYLSGGESAIRFYHIVDRRDFLEKVKSLRLVKPPKPKAR
;
A
#
# COMPACT_ATOMS: atom_id res chain seq x y z
N MET A 1 44.37 -3.04 72.47
CA MET A 1 45.41 -3.83 73.16
C MET A 1 45.01 -3.90 74.64
N PRO A 2 45.20 -5.01 75.39
CA PRO A 2 46.08 -6.15 75.16
C PRO A 2 45.37 -7.51 74.96
N LYS A 3 46.15 -8.46 74.45
CA LYS A 3 45.84 -9.86 74.18
C LYS A 3 46.10 -10.71 75.42
N ARG A 4 45.38 -11.81 75.61
CA ARG A 4 46.00 -13.05 76.08
C ARG A 4 45.30 -14.29 75.52
N LYS A 5 46.10 -15.11 74.83
CA LYS A 5 45.79 -16.43 74.27
C LYS A 5 45.98 -17.49 75.34
N THR A 6 45.26 -18.59 75.24
CA THR A 6 45.78 -19.92 75.59
C THR A 6 45.12 -20.99 74.73
N LYS A 7 45.95 -21.86 74.15
CA LYS A 7 45.65 -23.03 73.31
C LYS A 7 45.91 -24.30 74.14
N SER A 8 45.13 -25.34 73.92
CA SER A 8 45.53 -26.77 73.83
C SER A 8 44.25 -27.56 73.50
N ALA A 9 44.07 -28.26 72.38
CA ALA A 9 44.79 -29.38 71.76
C ALA A 9 44.58 -30.74 72.47
N ALA A 10 43.68 -31.58 71.94
CA ALA A 10 43.88 -33.03 71.78
C ALA A 10 42.75 -33.67 70.91
N LYS A 11 43.17 -34.48 69.94
CA LYS A 11 42.39 -35.40 69.08
C LYS A 11 42.42 -36.82 69.71
N PRO A 12 41.48 -37.75 69.38
CA PRO A 12 41.68 -38.73 68.28
C PRO A 12 40.40 -39.00 67.45
N ALA A 13 40.43 -39.16 66.11
CA ALA A 13 40.63 -40.41 65.33
C ALA A 13 39.71 -41.57 65.77
N ALA A 14 38.99 -42.35 64.97
CA ALA A 14 38.63 -42.40 63.55
C ALA A 14 37.60 -43.57 63.46
N LYS A 15 36.59 -43.50 62.57
CA LYS A 15 36.09 -44.71 61.88
C LYS A 15 35.25 -44.31 60.66
N SER A 16 35.75 -44.78 59.53
CA SER A 16 35.20 -44.77 58.19
C SER A 16 33.98 -45.69 58.10
N ALA A 17 32.93 -45.28 57.39
CA ALA A 17 32.13 -46.17 56.54
C ALA A 17 31.27 -45.38 55.54
N ARG A 18 31.79 -45.29 54.31
CA ARG A 18 31.10 -45.53 53.02
C ARG A 18 29.76 -44.80 52.74
N SER A 19 29.84 -43.81 51.83
CA SER A 19 28.74 -43.39 50.95
C SER A 19 28.22 -44.56 50.09
N PRO A 20 26.95 -44.50 49.64
CA PRO A 20 26.74 -44.10 48.26
C PRO A 20 25.68 -43.01 48.05
N ALA A 21 25.73 -42.48 46.85
CA ALA A 21 25.19 -41.22 46.36
C ALA A 21 23.67 -41.15 46.16
N ARG A 22 23.19 -39.89 46.22
CA ARG A 22 22.20 -39.21 45.35
C ARG A 22 20.72 -39.63 45.42
N SER A 23 19.90 -38.69 45.88
CA SER A 23 18.87 -38.07 45.02
C SER A 23 18.35 -36.77 45.66
N SER A 24 19.04 -35.66 45.41
CA SER A 24 18.56 -34.32 45.75
C SER A 24 17.50 -33.90 44.72
N ARG A 25 16.23 -33.97 45.12
CA ARG A 25 15.09 -33.52 44.31
C ARG A 25 15.13 -31.98 44.18
N PRO A 26 15.01 -31.41 42.96
CA PRO A 26 15.21 -29.98 42.71
C PRO A 26 14.06 -29.10 43.24
N PRO A 27 14.32 -27.81 43.51
CA PRO A 27 13.29 -26.88 43.97
C PRO A 27 12.21 -26.69 42.90
N LYS A 28 10.94 -26.71 43.33
CA LYS A 28 9.76 -26.47 42.48
C LYS A 28 9.88 -25.10 41.81
N VAL A 29 10.11 -25.14 40.50
CA VAL A 29 10.08 -24.01 39.58
C VAL A 29 8.74 -23.29 39.70
N ALA A 30 8.80 -22.00 40.05
CA ALA A 30 7.65 -21.11 39.98
C ALA A 30 7.09 -21.12 38.55
N LYS A 31 5.79 -21.39 38.42
CA LYS A 31 5.08 -21.34 37.13
C LYS A 31 5.38 -19.98 36.46
N PRO A 32 5.85 -19.95 35.21
CA PRO A 32 6.05 -18.71 34.51
C PRO A 32 4.71 -17.99 34.38
N ALA A 33 4.71 -16.70 34.72
CA ALA A 33 3.59 -15.81 34.47
C ALA A 33 3.11 -15.97 33.01
N PRO A 34 1.79 -15.87 32.76
CA PRO A 34 1.26 -16.00 31.41
C PRO A 34 1.97 -14.98 30.51
N LYS A 35 2.58 -15.50 29.44
CA LYS A 35 3.20 -14.68 28.39
C LYS A 35 2.18 -13.59 28.00
N PRO A 36 2.59 -12.31 27.89
CA PRO A 36 1.68 -11.29 27.38
C PRO A 36 1.18 -11.77 26.02
N LYS A 37 -0.15 -11.83 25.86
CA LYS A 37 -0.81 -12.14 24.60
C LYS A 37 -0.13 -11.30 23.52
N ALA A 38 0.38 -11.96 22.48
CA ALA A 38 0.85 -11.27 21.29
C ALA A 38 -0.19 -10.22 20.92
N ALA A 39 0.23 -8.97 20.82
CA ALA A 39 -0.66 -7.87 20.50
C ALA A 39 -1.46 -8.25 19.25
N ARG A 40 -2.79 -8.23 19.40
CA ARG A 40 -3.69 -8.40 18.26
C ARG A 40 -3.29 -7.33 17.25
N LYS A 41 -2.73 -7.76 16.10
CA LYS A 41 -2.52 -6.91 14.93
C LYS A 41 -3.80 -6.09 14.76
N ALA A 42 -3.70 -4.76 14.86
CA ALA A 42 -4.87 -3.92 14.71
C ALA A 42 -5.50 -4.20 13.33
N PRO A 43 -6.82 -4.36 13.24
CA PRO A 43 -7.45 -4.63 11.95
C PRO A 43 -7.15 -3.46 10.99
N PRO A 44 -6.90 -3.76 9.70
CA PRO A 44 -6.78 -2.74 8.66
C PRO A 44 -7.94 -1.75 8.70
N LEU A 45 -7.72 -0.55 8.18
CA LEU A 45 -8.81 0.41 7.98
C LEU A 45 -9.84 -0.20 7.01
N ASP A 46 -11.13 -0.08 7.35
CA ASP A 46 -12.19 -0.46 6.44
C ASP A 46 -12.39 0.67 5.41
N LEU A 47 -12.20 0.33 4.14
CA LEU A 47 -12.38 1.21 2.99
C LEU A 47 -13.41 0.66 1.99
N SER A 48 -14.19 -0.34 2.39
CA SER A 48 -15.17 -1.02 1.53
C SER A 48 -16.24 -0.09 0.95
N VAL A 49 -16.55 1.01 1.64
CA VAL A 49 -17.54 2.01 1.21
C VAL A 49 -17.00 2.90 0.09
N PHE A 50 -15.67 2.98 -0.09
CA PHE A 50 -15.07 3.78 -1.14
C PHE A 50 -15.11 3.04 -2.48
N PRO A 51 -15.26 3.76 -3.61
CA PRO A 51 -15.09 3.17 -4.92
C PRO A 51 -13.69 2.57 -5.06
N PRO A 52 -13.56 1.30 -5.51
CA PRO A 52 -12.27 0.61 -5.55
C PRO A 52 -11.26 1.32 -6.45
N GLU A 53 -11.73 1.98 -7.51
CA GLU A 53 -10.90 2.74 -8.46
C GLU A 53 -10.27 4.00 -7.84
N SER A 54 -10.85 4.53 -6.77
CA SER A 54 -10.39 5.75 -6.11
C SER A 54 -9.48 5.49 -4.90
N VAL A 55 -9.21 4.22 -4.59
CA VAL A 55 -8.41 3.81 -3.42
C VAL A 55 -7.21 2.97 -3.84
N ALA A 56 -6.08 3.21 -3.20
CA ALA A 56 -4.93 2.33 -3.24
C ALA A 56 -4.41 2.08 -1.83
N ALA A 57 -3.89 0.88 -1.58
CA ALA A 57 -3.22 0.55 -0.34
C ALA A 57 -1.78 0.14 -0.65
N LEU A 58 -0.84 0.59 0.17
CA LEU A 58 0.56 0.19 0.08
C LEU A 58 1.10 -0.15 1.47
N GLU A 59 2.01 -1.11 1.54
CA GLU A 59 2.72 -1.45 2.77
C GLU A 59 4.19 -1.04 2.63
N ARG A 60 4.72 -0.31 3.61
CA ARG A 60 6.16 -0.06 3.74
C ARG A 60 6.72 -0.66 5.01
N ARG A 61 7.88 -1.30 4.89
CA ARG A 61 8.61 -1.85 6.02
C ARG A 61 9.85 -1.04 6.32
N LEU A 62 10.13 -0.87 7.61
CA LEU A 62 11.28 -0.12 8.10
C LEU A 62 11.94 -0.82 9.28
N CYS A 63 13.26 -0.68 9.36
CA CYS A 63 14.05 -1.25 10.45
C CYS A 63 14.33 -0.20 11.53
N LEU A 64 13.68 -0.33 12.68
CA LEU A 64 13.85 0.60 13.80
C LEU A 64 15.27 0.60 14.38
N ALA A 65 16.02 -0.50 14.22
CA ALA A 65 17.43 -0.53 14.58
C ALA A 65 18.26 0.36 13.65
N CYS A 66 18.02 0.30 12.34
CA CYS A 66 18.66 1.20 11.38
C CYS A 66 18.34 2.66 11.66
N VAL A 67 17.08 2.97 11.98
CA VAL A 67 16.66 4.33 12.34
C VAL A 67 17.36 4.81 13.62
N LEU A 68 17.34 3.99 14.68
CA LEU A 68 17.98 4.33 15.95
C LEU A 68 19.49 4.53 15.80
N ASP A 69 20.14 3.73 14.97
CA ASP A 69 21.56 3.86 14.67
C ASP A 69 21.88 5.20 13.99
N VAL A 70 21.03 5.67 13.08
CA VAL A 70 21.18 7.00 12.45
C VAL A 70 21.11 8.11 13.50
N PHE A 71 20.08 8.11 14.35
CA PHE A 71 19.94 9.16 15.36
C PHE A 71 21.05 9.13 16.42
N THR A 72 21.50 7.94 16.83
CA THR A 72 22.49 7.83 17.92
C THR A 72 23.93 7.96 17.44
N ARG A 73 24.29 7.42 16.28
CA ARG A 73 25.66 7.46 15.76
C ARG A 73 25.94 8.65 14.84
N HIS A 74 25.04 8.93 13.91
CA HIS A 74 25.28 9.96 12.91
C HIS A 74 24.84 11.34 13.39
N LEU A 75 23.78 11.41 14.22
CA LEU A 75 23.28 12.66 14.78
C LEU A 75 23.64 12.86 16.26
N HIS A 76 24.42 11.93 16.85
CA HIS A 76 24.91 11.99 18.23
C HIS A 76 23.83 12.22 19.30
N LEU A 77 22.58 11.81 19.05
CA LEU A 77 21.50 11.96 20.01
C LEU A 77 21.59 10.90 21.10
N ALA A 78 21.32 11.31 22.35
CA ALA A 78 21.10 10.37 23.44
C ALA A 78 19.94 9.41 23.10
N ALA A 79 20.04 8.14 23.51
CA ALA A 79 19.05 7.12 23.17
C ALA A 79 17.61 7.54 23.50
N ARG A 80 17.39 8.19 24.65
CA ARG A 80 16.05 8.68 25.06
C ARG A 80 15.51 9.73 24.08
N THR A 81 16.36 10.66 23.63
CA THR A 81 16.01 11.68 22.64
C THR A 81 15.75 11.06 21.28
N ALA A 82 16.61 10.14 20.82
CA ALA A 82 16.41 9.39 19.58
C ALA A 82 15.07 8.66 19.55
N HIS A 83 14.64 8.02 20.66
CA HIS A 83 13.33 7.38 20.73
C HIS A 83 12.16 8.37 20.60
N LEU A 84 12.30 9.60 21.12
CA LEU A 84 11.27 10.64 20.97
C LEU A 84 11.18 11.12 19.53
N GLU A 85 12.32 11.30 18.86
CA GLU A 85 12.36 11.68 17.44
C GLU A 85 11.77 10.59 16.56
N ILE A 86 12.11 9.31 16.80
CA ILE A 86 11.50 8.18 16.10
C ILE A 86 9.98 8.17 16.30
N LYS A 87 9.49 8.40 17.52
CA LYS A 87 8.04 8.48 17.77
C LYS A 87 7.36 9.63 17.00
N ARG A 88 8.07 10.73 16.75
CA ARG A 88 7.59 11.91 16.00
C ARG A 88 7.78 11.79 14.49
N PHE A 89 8.47 10.75 14.02
CA PHE A 89 8.76 10.55 12.61
C PHE A 89 7.49 10.58 11.76
N THR A 90 7.52 11.46 10.77
CA THR A 90 6.43 11.73 9.82
C THR A 90 7.03 11.50 8.44
N PRO A 91 6.71 10.38 7.77
CA PRO A 91 7.25 10.13 6.43
C PRO A 91 6.70 11.15 5.44
N SER A 92 7.55 11.57 4.50
CA SER A 92 7.13 12.35 3.33
C SER A 92 6.49 11.44 2.28
N ILE A 93 5.66 12.00 1.40
CA ILE A 93 5.06 11.25 0.28
C ILE A 93 6.16 10.67 -0.63
N ALA A 94 7.23 11.42 -0.88
CA ALA A 94 8.36 10.96 -1.68
C ALA A 94 9.04 9.71 -1.06
N GLU A 95 9.20 9.66 0.26
CA GLU A 95 9.73 8.47 0.95
C GLU A 95 8.77 7.28 0.85
N LEU A 96 7.46 7.52 0.96
CA LEU A 96 6.44 6.47 0.86
C LEU A 96 6.39 5.83 -0.53
N TYR A 97 6.71 6.57 -1.59
CA TYR A 97 6.65 6.10 -2.98
C TYR A 97 8.01 5.89 -3.64
N ALA A 98 9.11 5.99 -2.87
CA ALA A 98 10.44 5.73 -3.40
C ALA A 98 10.52 4.34 -4.07
N PRO A 99 11.10 4.23 -5.28
CA PRO A 99 11.07 3.02 -6.10
C PRO A 99 12.03 1.92 -5.63
N GLY A 100 12.75 2.11 -4.52
CA GLY A 100 13.70 1.12 -4.02
C GLY A 100 13.84 1.12 -2.51
N ALA A 101 14.31 -0.01 -1.99
CA ALA A 101 14.74 -0.18 -0.61
C ALA A 101 15.94 0.74 -0.33
N ALA A 102 15.69 1.85 0.37
CA ALA A 102 16.71 2.74 0.87
C ALA A 102 16.64 2.80 2.40
N ARG A 103 17.78 2.65 3.09
CA ARG A 103 17.84 2.69 4.56
C ARG A 103 17.05 3.90 5.10
N PRO A 104 16.09 3.72 6.02
CA PRO A 104 15.78 2.52 6.81
C PRO A 104 14.74 1.57 6.22
N TRP A 105 14.21 1.88 5.04
CA TRP A 105 13.15 1.15 4.36
C TRP A 105 13.69 -0.06 3.59
N PHE A 106 12.95 -1.15 3.57
CA PHE A 106 13.31 -2.34 2.81
C PHE A 106 12.08 -3.08 2.31
N GLU A 107 12.28 -3.89 1.27
CA GLU A 107 11.26 -4.76 0.69
C GLU A 107 11.30 -6.14 1.36
N ASP A 108 10.16 -6.82 1.36
CA ASP A 108 10.05 -8.18 1.87
C ASP A 108 10.63 -9.15 0.84
N GLN A 109 11.87 -9.58 1.05
CA GLN A 109 12.45 -10.69 0.30
C GLN A 109 12.40 -11.94 1.17
N PRO A 110 11.48 -12.90 0.92
CA PRO A 110 11.60 -14.21 1.57
C PRO A 110 12.94 -14.84 1.13
N PRO A 111 13.75 -15.39 2.06
CA PRO A 111 13.47 -15.74 3.45
C PRO A 111 14.17 -14.84 4.50
N GLN A 112 14.27 -13.52 4.28
CA GLN A 112 15.07 -12.66 5.16
C GLN A 112 14.34 -12.31 6.47
N ASP A 113 14.62 -13.08 7.53
CA ASP A 113 14.26 -12.75 8.92
C ASP A 113 15.09 -11.58 9.51
N PHE A 114 16.05 -11.05 8.74
CA PHE A 114 17.01 -10.06 9.14
C PHE A 114 16.97 -8.83 8.23
N CYS A 115 17.22 -7.66 8.81
CA CYS A 115 17.36 -6.42 8.04
C CYS A 115 18.56 -6.51 7.09
N PRO A 116 18.40 -6.20 5.79
CA PRO A 116 19.48 -6.31 4.80
C PRO A 116 20.63 -5.33 5.06
N TYR A 117 20.39 -4.23 5.80
CA TYR A 117 21.42 -3.22 6.06
C TYR A 117 22.21 -3.44 7.33
N CYS A 118 21.55 -3.87 8.41
CA CYS A 118 22.18 -3.98 9.75
C CYS A 118 22.16 -5.39 10.33
N GLY A 119 21.53 -6.36 9.68
CA GLY A 119 21.40 -7.73 10.17
C GLY A 119 20.52 -7.87 11.42
N SER A 120 19.73 -6.86 11.77
CA SER A 120 18.82 -6.92 12.92
C SER A 120 17.69 -7.91 12.68
N ALA A 121 17.34 -8.70 13.69
CA ALA A 121 16.21 -9.63 13.60
C ALA A 121 14.86 -8.91 13.43
N SER A 122 13.87 -9.62 12.91
CA SER A 122 12.48 -9.19 12.68
C SER A 122 11.79 -8.47 13.84
N LYS A 123 12.24 -8.70 15.08
CA LYS A 123 11.78 -7.93 16.25
C LYS A 123 12.08 -6.42 16.18
N TRP A 124 12.96 -5.97 15.29
CA TRP A 124 13.23 -4.54 15.03
C TRP A 124 12.48 -4.00 13.81
N HIS A 125 11.76 -4.84 13.10
CA HIS A 125 11.03 -4.46 11.90
C HIS A 125 9.64 -3.99 12.30
N THR A 126 9.15 -2.99 11.59
CA THR A 126 7.77 -2.54 11.65
C THR A 126 7.27 -2.20 10.26
N ARG A 127 5.95 -2.21 10.12
CA ARG A 127 5.26 -1.84 8.90
C ARG A 127 4.47 -0.54 9.10
N LEU A 128 4.26 0.16 8.00
CA LEU A 128 3.34 1.27 7.85
C LEU A 128 2.40 0.92 6.70
N LEU A 129 1.10 0.88 7.01
CA LEU A 129 0.07 0.76 5.99
C LEU A 129 -0.31 2.18 5.56
N VAL A 130 -0.31 2.42 4.25
CA VAL A 130 -0.70 3.71 3.68
C VAL A 130 -1.89 3.49 2.78
N TYR A 131 -2.95 4.23 3.04
CA TYR A 131 -4.15 4.23 2.22
C TYR A 131 -4.22 5.55 1.47
N ARG A 132 -4.16 5.50 0.14
CA ARG A 132 -4.31 6.66 -0.73
C ARG A 132 -5.73 6.72 -1.24
N ILE A 133 -6.38 7.88 -1.06
CA ILE A 133 -7.74 8.16 -1.52
C ILE A 133 -7.68 9.35 -2.47
N GLU A 134 -8.17 9.17 -3.69
CA GLU A 134 -8.35 10.24 -4.67
C GLU A 134 -9.54 11.14 -4.27
N SER A 135 -9.35 12.47 -4.29
CA SER A 135 -10.42 13.43 -4.06
C SER A 135 -11.41 13.45 -5.21
N GLY A 136 -12.70 13.59 -4.91
CA GLY A 136 -13.73 13.68 -5.93
C GLY A 136 -15.13 13.66 -5.36
N LYS A 137 -16.11 13.91 -6.23
CA LYS A 137 -17.54 13.97 -5.84
C LYS A 137 -18.01 12.69 -5.14
N ALA A 138 -17.47 11.53 -5.51
CA ALA A 138 -17.85 10.24 -4.93
C ALA A 138 -17.13 9.93 -3.61
N THR A 139 -15.99 10.55 -3.31
CA THR A 139 -15.11 10.18 -2.19
C THR A 139 -15.01 11.24 -1.10
N ASP A 140 -15.27 12.51 -1.39
CA ASP A 140 -15.00 13.62 -0.46
C ASP A 140 -15.87 13.59 0.82
N ALA A 141 -17.13 13.16 0.71
CA ALA A 141 -17.99 12.99 1.89
C ALA A 141 -17.50 11.82 2.76
N LEU A 142 -17.30 10.65 2.14
CA LEU A 142 -16.82 9.44 2.80
C LEU A 142 -15.46 9.64 3.47
N ARG A 143 -14.53 10.32 2.80
CA ARG A 143 -13.22 10.65 3.34
C ARG A 143 -13.32 11.54 4.58
N ARG A 144 -14.17 12.58 4.54
CA ARG A 144 -14.34 13.48 5.69
C ARG A 144 -14.95 12.75 6.88
N GLU A 145 -15.91 11.86 6.64
CA GLU A 145 -16.49 11.01 7.67
C GLU A 145 -15.45 10.04 8.26
N LEU A 146 -14.69 9.36 7.39
CA LEU A 146 -13.60 8.49 7.79
C LEU A 146 -12.61 9.23 8.69
N VAL A 147 -12.08 10.38 8.24
CA VAL A 147 -11.11 11.19 8.99
C VAL A 147 -11.67 11.64 10.35
N LYS A 148 -12.97 11.97 10.43
CA LYS A 148 -13.62 12.31 11.72
C LYS A 148 -13.73 11.10 12.65
N SER A 149 -13.92 9.90 12.11
CA SER A 149 -14.02 8.67 12.89
C SER A 149 -12.66 8.17 13.42
N LEU A 150 -11.54 8.63 12.83
CA LEU A 150 -10.20 8.21 13.24
C LEU A 150 -9.84 8.74 14.63
N PRO A 151 -9.27 7.89 15.52
CA PRO A 151 -8.72 8.33 16.80
C PRO A 151 -7.67 9.43 16.62
N GLN A 152 -7.91 10.59 17.22
CA GLN A 152 -6.96 11.72 17.24
C GLN A 152 -5.88 11.56 18.33
N SER A 153 -6.07 10.62 19.26
CA SER A 153 -5.12 10.36 20.34
C SER A 153 -3.83 9.72 19.82
N GLU A 154 -2.69 10.14 20.39
CA GLU A 154 -1.36 9.56 20.17
C GLU A 154 -0.80 9.61 18.73
N ASN A 155 -1.40 10.38 17.82
CA ASN A 155 -0.99 10.48 16.40
C ASN A 155 -0.92 9.11 15.71
N GLN A 156 -1.91 8.24 15.99
CA GLN A 156 -2.02 6.89 15.40
C GLN A 156 -2.23 6.92 13.90
N PHE A 157 -2.90 7.96 13.40
CA PHE A 157 -3.10 8.19 11.98
C PHE A 157 -2.50 9.54 11.61
N LEU A 158 -1.76 9.55 10.50
CA LEU A 158 -1.22 10.76 9.90
C LEU A 158 -1.87 10.92 8.53
N ILE A 159 -2.34 12.13 8.24
CA ILE A 159 -2.97 12.48 6.97
C ILE A 159 -2.02 13.39 6.22
N LEU A 160 -1.58 12.95 5.04
CA LEU A 160 -0.77 13.74 4.13
C LEU A 160 -1.59 14.10 2.90
N GLU A 161 -1.45 15.33 2.41
CA GLU A 161 -2.11 15.80 1.21
C GLU A 161 -1.10 15.99 0.09
N GLU A 162 -1.44 15.50 -1.09
CA GLU A 162 -0.66 15.66 -2.31
C GLU A 162 -1.51 16.42 -3.33
N LYS A 163 -0.98 17.49 -3.91
CA LYS A 163 -1.65 18.19 -5.01
C LYS A 163 -1.32 17.48 -6.32
N ALA A 164 -2.35 17.22 -7.12
CA ALA A 164 -2.23 16.60 -8.44
C ALA A 164 -3.25 17.21 -9.41
N THR A 165 -3.19 16.79 -10.67
CA THR A 165 -4.21 17.10 -11.69
C THR A 165 -5.03 15.85 -12.00
N GLN A 166 -6.26 16.03 -12.49
CA GLN A 166 -7.09 14.88 -12.89
C GLN A 166 -6.41 14.06 -14.00
N GLN A 167 -5.69 14.73 -14.90
CA GLN A 167 -4.85 14.08 -15.90
C GLN A 167 -3.76 13.20 -15.29
N HIS A 168 -3.06 13.69 -14.26
CA HIS A 168 -2.07 12.88 -13.56
C HIS A 168 -2.68 11.64 -12.91
N ALA A 169 -3.81 11.80 -12.20
CA ALA A 169 -4.51 10.66 -11.60
C ALA A 169 -5.00 9.63 -12.62
N PHE A 170 -5.50 10.10 -13.77
CA PHE A 170 -5.96 9.22 -14.83
C PHE A 170 -4.82 8.37 -15.41
N PHE A 171 -3.65 8.96 -15.67
CA PHE A 171 -2.51 8.20 -16.15
C PHE A 171 -1.95 7.24 -15.11
N GLU A 172 -1.92 7.67 -13.85
CA GLU A 172 -1.50 6.78 -12.76
C GLU A 172 -2.45 5.58 -12.60
N TRP A 173 -3.76 5.82 -12.76
CA TRP A 173 -4.78 4.78 -12.80
C TRP A 173 -4.59 3.82 -13.98
N LEU A 174 -4.31 4.33 -15.18
CA LEU A 174 -4.00 3.51 -16.36
C LEU A 174 -2.77 2.62 -16.13
N ASP A 175 -1.67 3.18 -15.59
CA ASP A 175 -0.44 2.43 -15.30
C ASP A 175 -0.68 1.37 -14.22
N LYS A 176 -1.39 1.72 -13.15
CA LYS A 176 -1.74 0.78 -12.06
C LYS A 176 -2.53 -0.42 -12.58
N ILE A 177 -3.56 -0.19 -13.39
CA ILE A 177 -4.37 -1.29 -13.92
C ILE A 177 -3.58 -2.05 -14.98
N GLY A 178 -2.91 -1.36 -15.89
CA GLY A 178 -2.12 -1.98 -16.96
C GLY A 178 -1.10 -2.99 -16.44
N LYS A 179 -0.44 -2.72 -15.30
CA LYS A 179 0.50 -3.64 -14.65
C LYS A 179 -0.13 -4.95 -14.15
N GLY A 180 -1.43 -4.95 -13.87
CA GLY A 180 -2.17 -6.13 -13.39
C GLY A 180 -2.78 -6.98 -14.50
N LEU A 181 -2.73 -6.52 -15.76
CA LEU A 181 -3.40 -7.17 -16.88
C LEU A 181 -2.42 -8.02 -17.70
N ASP A 182 -2.87 -9.21 -18.12
CA ASP A 182 -2.21 -9.99 -19.17
C ASP A 182 -2.71 -9.51 -20.54
N LEU A 183 -1.87 -8.74 -21.25
CA LEU A 183 -2.23 -8.18 -22.54
C LEU A 183 -2.23 -9.21 -23.69
N GLU A 184 -1.76 -10.43 -23.46
CA GLU A 184 -1.88 -11.54 -24.42
C GLU A 184 -3.26 -12.21 -24.37
N ASP A 185 -3.93 -12.19 -23.22
CA ASP A 185 -5.26 -12.78 -23.04
C ASP A 185 -6.36 -11.72 -23.29
N PRO A 186 -7.19 -11.85 -24.35
CA PRO A 186 -8.27 -10.91 -24.64
C PRO A 186 -9.27 -10.66 -23.50
N ALA A 187 -9.30 -11.50 -22.46
CA ALA A 187 -10.05 -11.26 -21.24
C ALA A 187 -9.74 -9.89 -20.59
N TRP A 188 -8.52 -9.37 -20.75
CA TRP A 188 -8.14 -8.06 -20.20
C TRP A 188 -9.04 -6.92 -20.72
N LEU A 189 -9.59 -7.02 -21.94
CA LEU A 189 -10.49 -6.02 -22.50
C LEU A 189 -11.76 -5.86 -21.67
N ARG A 190 -12.27 -6.97 -21.12
CA ARG A 190 -13.42 -6.96 -20.21
C ARG A 190 -13.01 -6.38 -18.85
N GLU A 191 -11.84 -6.75 -18.35
CA GLU A 191 -11.36 -6.27 -17.06
C GLU A 191 -11.13 -4.75 -17.05
N ILE A 192 -10.43 -4.20 -18.06
CA ILE A 192 -10.25 -2.75 -18.18
C ILE A 192 -11.59 -2.02 -18.34
N SER A 193 -12.57 -2.64 -19.01
CA SER A 193 -13.90 -2.05 -19.17
C SER A 193 -14.61 -1.93 -17.83
N ARG A 194 -14.53 -2.96 -16.98
CA ARG A 194 -15.07 -2.93 -15.62
C ARG A 194 -14.44 -1.81 -14.80
N HIS A 195 -13.11 -1.69 -14.82
CA HIS A 195 -12.40 -0.64 -14.10
C HIS A 195 -12.79 0.75 -14.60
N TYR A 196 -12.83 0.94 -15.91
CA TYR A 196 -13.18 2.23 -16.51
C TYR A 196 -14.60 2.68 -16.14
N LEU A 197 -15.56 1.77 -16.27
CA LEU A 197 -16.95 2.04 -15.90
C LEU A 197 -17.09 2.26 -14.38
N GLY A 198 -16.33 1.53 -13.55
CA GLY A 198 -16.24 1.77 -12.11
C GLY A 198 -15.72 3.15 -11.74
N ARG A 199 -14.84 3.74 -12.57
CA ARG A 199 -14.36 5.11 -12.39
C ARG A 199 -15.40 6.15 -12.82
N LYS A 200 -16.12 5.90 -13.93
CA LYS A 200 -17.16 6.81 -14.45
C LYS A 200 -18.43 6.80 -13.60
N GLU A 201 -18.86 5.63 -13.16
CA GLU A 201 -20.06 5.41 -12.36
C GLU A 201 -19.73 4.63 -11.08
N PRO A 202 -19.11 5.28 -10.09
CA PRO A 202 -18.59 4.63 -8.88
C PRO A 202 -19.66 4.09 -7.92
N LYS A 203 -20.94 4.44 -8.13
CA LYS A 203 -22.06 3.96 -7.31
C LYS A 203 -22.62 2.63 -7.79
N THR A 204 -22.27 2.23 -9.01
CA THR A 204 -22.78 1.02 -9.65
C THR A 204 -21.90 -0.17 -9.26
N ASP A 205 -22.51 -1.29 -8.88
CA ASP A 205 -21.77 -2.54 -8.61
C ASP A 205 -21.40 -3.23 -9.93
N TRP A 206 -20.36 -2.70 -10.55
CA TRP A 206 -19.83 -3.25 -11.79
C TRP A 206 -19.28 -4.67 -11.62
N THR A 207 -18.91 -5.11 -10.43
CA THR A 207 -18.43 -6.48 -10.22
C THR A 207 -19.58 -7.46 -10.36
N ALA A 208 -20.74 -7.16 -9.76
CA ALA A 208 -21.95 -7.98 -9.93
C ALA A 208 -22.41 -8.03 -11.38
N HIS A 209 -22.50 -6.86 -12.06
CA HIS A 209 -22.90 -6.80 -13.47
C HIS A 209 -21.93 -7.55 -14.38
N PHE A 210 -20.62 -7.34 -14.18
CA PHE A 210 -19.60 -8.07 -14.92
C PHE A 210 -19.53 -9.54 -14.55
N GLY A 211 -20.17 -10.03 -13.48
CA GLY A 211 -20.30 -11.46 -13.22
C GLY A 211 -21.32 -12.15 -14.15
N GLN A 212 -22.30 -11.40 -14.66
CA GLN A 212 -23.44 -11.94 -15.42
C GLN A 212 -23.29 -11.76 -16.93
N ILE A 213 -22.71 -10.65 -17.37
CA ILE A 213 -22.58 -10.35 -18.80
C ILE A 213 -21.50 -11.22 -19.45
N HIS A 214 -21.65 -11.53 -20.74
CA HIS A 214 -20.64 -12.26 -21.52
C HIS A 214 -20.02 -11.42 -22.62
N SER A 215 -20.66 -10.31 -23.01
CA SER A 215 -20.08 -9.38 -24.00
C SER A 215 -20.53 -7.94 -23.76
N ILE A 216 -19.73 -7.01 -24.32
CA ILE A 216 -19.99 -5.56 -24.29
C ILE A 216 -20.21 -5.10 -25.72
N ARG A 217 -21.25 -4.31 -25.96
CA ARG A 217 -21.68 -3.88 -27.30
C ARG A 217 -22.00 -2.39 -27.31
N ARG A 218 -21.83 -1.78 -28.46
CA ARG A 218 -22.35 -0.45 -28.74
C ARG A 218 -23.87 -0.52 -28.92
N SER A 219 -24.61 0.28 -28.16
CA SER A 219 -26.04 0.45 -28.32
C SER A 219 -26.37 1.27 -29.57
N ARG A 220 -27.52 1.00 -30.17
CA ARG A 220 -28.06 1.77 -31.32
C ARG A 220 -29.18 2.74 -30.91
N HIS A 221 -29.80 2.52 -29.75
CA HIS A 221 -30.94 3.29 -29.26
C HIS A 221 -30.61 4.12 -28.02
N LEU A 222 -29.63 3.72 -27.21
CA LEU A 222 -29.22 4.51 -26.06
C LEU A 222 -28.49 5.77 -26.52
N VAL A 223 -28.97 6.93 -26.05
CA VAL A 223 -28.29 8.21 -26.24
C VAL A 223 -27.20 8.41 -25.18
N THR A 224 -27.48 8.00 -23.94
CA THR A 224 -26.58 8.13 -22.78
C THR A 224 -26.63 6.88 -21.90
N GLY A 225 -25.60 6.69 -21.07
CA GLY A 225 -25.54 5.61 -20.09
C GLY A 225 -25.35 4.22 -20.71
N TRP A 226 -25.95 3.22 -20.06
CA TRP A 226 -25.82 1.82 -20.39
C TRP A 226 -27.07 1.04 -19.96
N GLU A 227 -27.24 -0.15 -20.52
CA GLU A 227 -28.26 -1.12 -20.11
C GLU A 227 -27.69 -2.54 -20.22
N ILE A 228 -28.30 -3.49 -19.52
CA ILE A 228 -28.00 -4.91 -19.68
C ILE A 228 -29.23 -5.59 -20.28
N ASP A 229 -29.02 -6.28 -21.39
CA ASP A 229 -30.06 -7.08 -22.05
C ASP A 229 -29.46 -8.41 -22.55
N ASN A 230 -30.13 -9.52 -22.22
CA ASN A 230 -29.73 -10.87 -22.61
C ASN A 230 -28.25 -11.17 -22.35
N ASP A 231 -27.78 -10.92 -21.12
CA ASP A 231 -26.38 -11.09 -20.69
C ASP A 231 -25.36 -10.29 -21.50
N ARG A 232 -25.77 -9.17 -22.09
CA ARG A 232 -24.90 -8.25 -22.83
C ARG A 232 -25.02 -6.85 -22.24
N LEU A 233 -23.88 -6.21 -22.03
CA LEU A 233 -23.82 -4.81 -21.65
C LEU A 233 -23.83 -3.94 -22.91
N PHE A 234 -24.89 -3.16 -23.08
CA PHE A 234 -25.01 -2.19 -24.15
C PHE A 234 -24.62 -0.81 -23.63
N LEU A 235 -23.61 -0.20 -24.23
CA LEU A 235 -23.13 1.13 -23.89
C LEU A 235 -23.64 2.14 -24.92
N ALA A 236 -24.08 3.32 -24.48
CA ALA A 236 -24.36 4.42 -25.38
C ALA A 236 -23.13 4.75 -26.26
N PRO A 237 -23.33 5.24 -27.50
CA PRO A 237 -22.24 5.48 -28.45
C PRO A 237 -21.03 6.22 -27.87
N HIS A 238 -21.24 7.30 -27.13
CA HIS A 238 -20.16 8.08 -26.52
C HIS A 238 -19.34 7.25 -25.51
N LEU A 239 -20.03 6.51 -24.64
CA LEU A 239 -19.39 5.71 -23.60
C LEU A 239 -18.62 4.52 -24.20
N PHE A 240 -19.15 3.92 -25.27
CA PHE A 240 -18.46 2.87 -26.01
C PHE A 240 -17.19 3.38 -26.69
N ASP A 241 -17.26 4.56 -27.34
CA ASP A 241 -16.11 5.17 -28.01
C ASP A 241 -15.03 5.62 -27.01
N GLU A 242 -15.41 6.14 -25.83
CA GLU A 242 -14.48 6.38 -24.72
C GLU A 242 -13.78 5.09 -24.27
N LEU A 243 -14.54 4.00 -24.15
CA LEU A 243 -13.99 2.72 -23.72
C LEU A 243 -12.97 2.16 -24.71
N LEU A 244 -13.23 2.29 -26.01
CA LEU A 244 -12.25 1.91 -27.05
C LEU A 244 -10.96 2.71 -26.92
N LEU A 245 -11.06 4.00 -26.61
CA LEU A 245 -9.87 4.83 -26.38
C LEU A 245 -9.07 4.34 -25.16
N VAL A 246 -9.73 4.03 -24.05
CA VAL A 246 -9.07 3.52 -22.84
C VAL A 246 -8.36 2.19 -23.14
N GLN A 247 -9.03 1.25 -23.80
CA GLN A 247 -8.41 -0.01 -24.24
C GLN A 247 -7.20 0.23 -25.13
N TYR A 248 -7.32 1.15 -26.08
CA TYR A 248 -6.21 1.54 -26.93
C TYR A 248 -5.04 2.12 -26.11
N LEU A 249 -5.30 3.00 -25.15
CA LEU A 249 -4.27 3.62 -24.32
C LEU A 249 -3.51 2.59 -23.47
N VAL A 250 -4.21 1.62 -22.89
CA VAL A 250 -3.59 0.53 -22.10
C VAL A 250 -2.73 -0.39 -22.98
N SER A 251 -3.16 -0.67 -24.21
CA SER A 251 -2.50 -1.64 -25.10
C SER A 251 -1.55 -1.03 -26.14
N ARG A 252 -1.39 0.30 -26.17
CA ARG A 252 -0.71 1.05 -27.23
C ARG A 252 0.74 0.60 -27.47
N SER A 253 1.39 0.00 -26.47
CA SER A 253 2.78 -0.47 -26.53
C SER A 253 2.95 -1.91 -27.03
N TYR A 254 1.87 -2.65 -27.30
CA TYR A 254 2.04 -4.11 -27.35
C TYR A 254 2.57 -4.68 -28.67
N LYS A 255 2.00 -4.37 -29.85
CA LYS A 255 2.41 -5.02 -31.12
C LYS A 255 2.04 -4.20 -32.38
N ALA A 256 2.53 -2.96 -32.51
CA ALA A 256 2.27 -2.05 -33.64
C ALA A 256 0.83 -1.46 -33.75
N GLY A 257 0.09 -1.41 -32.65
CA GLY A 257 -1.25 -0.82 -32.54
C GLY A 257 -1.95 -1.24 -31.26
N GLY A 258 -2.99 -0.52 -30.84
CA GLY A 258 -3.77 -0.84 -29.64
C GLY A 258 -4.88 -1.84 -29.94
N LEU A 259 -5.03 -2.86 -29.11
CA LEU A 259 -6.12 -3.83 -29.19
C LEU A 259 -7.35 -3.30 -28.45
N THR A 260 -8.51 -3.43 -29.08
CA THR A 260 -9.82 -3.00 -28.57
C THR A 260 -10.87 -4.08 -28.84
N PHE A 261 -12.10 -3.91 -28.36
CA PHE A 261 -13.22 -4.80 -28.73
C PHE A 261 -13.51 -4.90 -30.22
N GLU A 262 -13.04 -3.91 -30.98
CA GLU A 262 -13.31 -3.79 -32.42
C GLU A 262 -12.09 -4.23 -33.25
N GLY A 263 -11.15 -4.89 -32.59
CA GLY A 263 -9.90 -5.35 -33.17
C GLY A 263 -8.72 -4.43 -32.84
N ARG A 264 -7.62 -4.67 -33.53
CA ARG A 264 -6.40 -3.88 -33.39
C ARG A 264 -6.49 -2.66 -34.29
N TYR A 265 -6.24 -1.49 -33.71
CA TYR A 265 -6.17 -0.23 -34.44
C TYR A 265 -4.81 0.40 -34.29
N THR A 266 -4.29 0.93 -35.39
CA THR A 266 -3.32 2.02 -35.36
C THR A 266 -4.00 3.30 -34.85
N LEU A 267 -3.20 4.31 -34.47
CA LEU A 267 -3.75 5.60 -34.07
C LEU A 267 -4.63 6.21 -35.18
N GLN A 268 -4.19 6.11 -36.44
CA GLN A 268 -4.92 6.68 -37.57
C GLN A 268 -6.27 6.00 -37.76
N GLU A 269 -6.34 4.67 -37.68
CA GLU A 269 -7.59 3.91 -37.83
C GLU A 269 -8.57 4.21 -36.69
N LEU A 270 -8.08 4.28 -35.44
CA LEU A 270 -8.91 4.65 -34.30
C LEU A 270 -9.53 6.04 -34.51
N PHE A 271 -8.74 7.04 -34.88
CA PHE A 271 -9.25 8.41 -35.07
C PHE A 271 -10.14 8.54 -36.31
N ALA A 272 -9.89 7.77 -37.37
CA ALA A 272 -10.81 7.67 -38.50
C ALA A 272 -12.17 7.08 -38.07
N ARG A 273 -12.18 6.11 -37.16
CA ARG A 273 -13.41 5.56 -36.57
C ARG A 273 -14.12 6.57 -35.68
N LEU A 274 -13.44 7.18 -34.70
CA LEU A 274 -14.02 8.15 -33.77
C LEU A 274 -14.58 9.39 -34.50
N ARG A 275 -13.98 9.76 -35.63
CA ARG A 275 -14.53 10.81 -36.50
C ARG A 275 -15.80 10.36 -37.22
N ARG A 276 -15.80 9.14 -37.78
CA ARG A 276 -16.99 8.58 -38.46
C ARG A 276 -18.16 8.33 -37.51
N SER A 277 -17.89 7.99 -36.24
CA SER A 277 -18.95 7.83 -35.23
C SER A 277 -19.56 9.16 -34.77
N GLY A 278 -18.94 10.29 -35.12
CA GLY A 278 -19.35 11.62 -34.66
C GLY A 278 -18.81 11.99 -33.27
N TYR A 279 -18.07 11.10 -32.63
CA TYR A 279 -17.58 11.27 -31.27
C TYR A 279 -16.67 12.50 -31.12
N LEU A 280 -15.70 12.68 -32.02
CA LEU A 280 -14.82 13.86 -31.97
C LEU A 280 -15.58 15.17 -32.15
N ARG A 281 -16.61 15.18 -33.01
CA ARG A 281 -17.43 16.37 -33.26
C ARG A 281 -18.24 16.75 -32.03
N ALA A 282 -18.78 15.76 -31.31
CA ALA A 282 -19.54 16.02 -30.09
C ALA A 282 -18.69 16.58 -28.94
N LEU A 283 -17.36 16.47 -29.04
CA LEU A 283 -16.40 17.03 -28.10
C LEU A 283 -15.72 18.30 -28.63
N ASP A 284 -16.20 18.85 -29.76
CA ASP A 284 -15.62 20.00 -30.45
C ASP A 284 -14.14 19.83 -30.87
N ILE A 285 -13.69 18.58 -31.02
CA ILE A 285 -12.33 18.24 -31.47
C ILE A 285 -12.29 18.24 -33.00
N ASN A 286 -11.79 19.34 -33.57
CA ASN A 286 -11.78 19.57 -35.02
C ASN A 286 -10.41 19.35 -35.68
N THR A 287 -9.36 19.01 -34.92
CA THR A 287 -8.00 18.82 -35.46
C THR A 287 -7.98 17.65 -36.46
N ARG A 288 -7.22 17.80 -37.55
CA ARG A 288 -7.11 16.74 -38.57
C ARG A 288 -6.01 15.74 -38.25
N ASN A 289 -4.98 16.17 -37.53
CA ASN A 289 -3.88 15.34 -37.06
C ASN A 289 -4.35 14.42 -35.91
N PRO A 290 -4.20 13.08 -36.03
CA PRO A 290 -4.55 12.15 -34.97
C PRO A 290 -3.78 12.33 -33.66
N ALA A 291 -2.55 12.86 -33.70
CA ALA A 291 -1.76 13.11 -32.49
C ALA A 291 -2.37 14.25 -31.66
N ASP A 292 -2.60 15.41 -32.30
CA ASP A 292 -3.21 16.57 -31.64
C ASP A 292 -4.63 16.26 -31.15
N ALA A 293 -5.38 15.48 -31.94
CA ALA A 293 -6.71 15.01 -31.55
C ALA A 293 -6.65 14.10 -30.31
N LEU A 294 -5.61 13.27 -30.19
CA LEU A 294 -5.40 12.42 -29.01
C LEU A 294 -5.10 13.24 -27.77
N GLU A 295 -4.26 14.27 -27.87
CA GLU A 295 -3.96 15.14 -26.74
C GLU A 295 -5.21 15.83 -26.20
N GLN A 296 -6.03 16.40 -27.09
CA GLN A 296 -7.32 17.01 -26.70
C GLN A 296 -8.27 16.00 -26.09
N LEU A 297 -8.34 14.80 -26.66
CA LEU A 297 -9.24 13.75 -26.19
C LEU A 297 -8.82 13.18 -24.85
N VAL A 298 -7.52 13.03 -24.61
CA VAL A 298 -6.98 12.63 -23.30
C VAL A 298 -7.21 13.72 -22.27
N ALA A 299 -7.03 15.00 -22.63
CA ALA A 299 -7.36 16.11 -21.74
C ALA A 299 -8.84 16.09 -21.35
N TYR A 300 -9.75 15.86 -22.31
CA TYR A 300 -11.18 15.71 -22.04
C TYR A 300 -11.47 14.51 -21.13
N LEU A 301 -11.02 13.31 -21.52
CA LEU A 301 -11.32 12.06 -20.84
C LEU A 301 -10.80 12.05 -19.40
N SER A 302 -9.61 12.63 -19.21
CA SER A 302 -8.97 12.70 -17.91
C SER A 302 -9.44 13.89 -17.06
N GLY A 303 -10.18 14.84 -17.62
CA GLY A 303 -10.57 16.10 -16.97
C GLY A 303 -9.45 17.15 -16.87
N GLY A 304 -8.32 16.88 -17.53
CA GLY A 304 -7.25 17.83 -17.82
C GLY A 304 -6.49 18.30 -16.58
N GLU A 305 -6.09 19.57 -16.62
CA GLU A 305 -5.29 20.21 -15.55
C GLU A 305 -6.10 20.59 -14.31
N SER A 306 -7.38 20.20 -14.25
CA SER A 306 -8.23 20.42 -13.09
C SER A 306 -7.55 19.89 -11.83
N ALA A 307 -7.42 20.75 -10.82
CA ALA A 307 -6.74 20.41 -9.58
C ALA A 307 -7.53 19.36 -8.77
N ILE A 308 -6.83 18.37 -8.28
CA ILE A 308 -7.31 17.37 -7.33
C ILE A 308 -6.29 17.18 -6.21
N ARG A 309 -6.66 16.39 -5.20
CA ARG A 309 -5.77 15.98 -4.13
C ARG A 309 -5.79 14.48 -3.95
N PHE A 310 -4.63 13.92 -3.63
CA PHE A 310 -4.57 12.61 -2.99
C PHE A 310 -4.42 12.78 -1.49
N TYR A 311 -5.20 12.00 -0.76
CA TYR A 311 -5.14 11.93 0.69
C TYR A 311 -4.51 10.61 1.09
N HIS A 312 -3.34 10.69 1.71
CA HIS A 312 -2.60 9.53 2.20
C HIS A 312 -2.83 9.40 3.71
N ILE A 313 -3.56 8.37 4.11
CA ILE A 313 -3.77 8.00 5.52
C ILE A 313 -2.70 6.98 5.88
N VAL A 314 -1.70 7.42 6.64
CA VAL A 314 -0.63 6.57 7.17
C VAL A 314 -1.06 6.02 8.53
N ASP A 315 -1.25 4.70 8.59
CA ASP A 315 -1.50 3.98 9.84
C ASP A 315 -0.18 3.72 10.57
N ARG A 316 -0.03 4.37 11.73
CA ARG A 316 1.16 4.32 12.58
C ARG A 316 0.97 3.45 13.81
N ARG A 317 -0.16 2.73 13.97
CA ARG A 317 -0.45 1.94 15.18
C ARG A 317 0.63 0.90 15.46
N ASP A 318 0.92 0.06 14.46
CA ASP A 318 1.96 -0.97 14.56
C ASP A 318 3.35 -0.34 14.81
N PHE A 319 3.66 0.76 14.11
CA PHE A 319 4.90 1.52 14.28
C PHE A 319 5.07 2.05 15.72
N LEU A 320 4.04 2.73 16.25
CA LEU A 320 4.08 3.32 17.58
C LEU A 320 4.14 2.25 18.67
N GLU A 321 3.41 1.15 18.51
CA GLU A 321 3.48 0.00 19.41
C GLU A 321 4.90 -0.58 19.43
N LYS A 322 5.50 -0.75 18.24
CA LYS A 322 6.85 -1.27 18.11
C LYS A 322 7.88 -0.35 18.78
N VAL A 323 7.81 0.95 18.53
CA VAL A 323 8.69 1.94 19.17
C VAL A 323 8.54 1.92 20.70
N LYS A 324 7.32 1.77 21.23
CA LYS A 324 7.08 1.61 22.68
C LYS A 324 7.77 0.36 23.22
N SER A 325 7.65 -0.79 22.53
CA SER A 325 8.26 -2.06 22.95
C SER A 325 9.80 -2.02 22.97
N LEU A 326 10.42 -1.20 22.12
CA LEU A 326 11.87 -1.14 21.95
C LEU A 326 12.61 -0.25 22.96
N ARG A 327 11.90 0.60 23.72
CA ARG A 327 12.50 1.39 24.81
C ARG A 327 13.27 0.52 25.83
N LEU A 328 12.93 -0.76 25.91
CA LEU A 328 13.49 -1.73 26.86
C LEU A 328 14.64 -2.57 26.27
N VAL A 329 14.97 -2.41 24.99
CA VAL A 329 15.90 -3.30 24.27
C VAL A 329 17.16 -2.53 23.87
N LYS A 330 18.34 -3.07 24.21
CA LYS A 330 19.61 -2.51 23.73
C LYS A 330 19.72 -2.69 22.20
N PRO A 331 20.10 -1.64 21.44
CA PRO A 331 20.29 -1.77 20.00
C PRO A 331 21.35 -2.84 19.69
N PRO A 332 21.19 -3.58 18.57
CA PRO A 332 22.18 -4.55 18.16
C PRO A 332 23.51 -3.85 17.88
N LYS A 333 24.61 -4.46 18.31
CA LYS A 333 25.95 -4.00 17.92
C LYS A 333 26.09 -4.26 16.41
N PRO A 334 26.53 -3.29 15.62
CA PRO A 334 26.82 -3.50 14.20
C PRO A 334 27.87 -4.61 14.12
N LYS A 335 27.74 -5.47 13.11
CA LYS A 335 28.89 -6.29 12.72
C LYS A 335 29.98 -5.33 12.26
N ALA A 336 31.20 -5.49 12.78
CA ALA A 336 32.36 -4.83 12.20
C ALA A 336 32.39 -5.18 10.72
N ARG A 337 32.50 -4.15 9.86
CA ARG A 337 32.64 -4.34 8.42
C ARG A 337 33.99 -4.98 8.10
#